data_AF-A0A7C1R3C5-F1
#
_entry.id   AF-A0A7C1R3C5-F1
#
_cell.length_a   1.000
_cell.length_b   1.000
_cell.length_c   1.000
_cell.angle_alpha   90.00
_cell.angle_beta   90.00
_cell.angle_gamma   90.00
#
_symmetry.space_group_name_H-M   'P 1'
#
loop_
_entity.id
_entity.type
_entity.pdbx_description
1 polymer ?
#
loop_
_entity_poly.entity_id
_entity_poly.type
_entity_poly.pdbx_seq_one_letter_code
_entity_poly.pdbx_strand_id
1 'polypeptide(L)'
;MRRLFYALPFLIFGFCALMIEPTISRLIVVGLAWLTFLIEYRYGGESREGEELVALGVSTAVVLMPLHRAVSLILAVSMFVLELAALFIKFKLKG
;
A
#
# COMPACT_ATOMS: atom_id res chain seq x y z
N MET A 1 -14.82 -0.35 5.49
CA MET A 1 -14.29 0.44 6.63
C MET A 1 -13.75 -0.38 7.84
N ARG A 2 -13.39 -1.66 7.71
CA ARG A 2 -12.69 -2.36 8.82
C ARG A 2 -11.53 -3.25 8.39
N ARG A 3 -11.48 -3.70 7.13
CA ARG A 3 -10.46 -4.63 6.67
C ARG A 3 -9.18 -3.94 6.20
N LEU A 4 -9.28 -2.70 5.70
CA LEU A 4 -8.10 -1.88 5.39
C LEU A 4 -7.16 -1.72 6.61
N PHE A 5 -7.73 -1.62 7.82
CA PHE A 5 -6.97 -1.52 9.07
C PHE A 5 -6.13 -2.76 9.38
N TYR A 6 -6.36 -3.90 8.72
CA TYR A 6 -5.46 -5.05 8.82
C TYR A 6 -4.06 -4.73 8.29
N ALA A 7 -3.90 -3.74 7.40
CA ALA A 7 -2.60 -3.28 6.94
C ALA A 7 -1.87 -2.39 7.96
N LEU A 8 -2.58 -1.81 8.93
CA LEU A 8 -2.02 -0.81 9.86
C LEU A 8 -0.84 -1.35 10.70
N PRO A 9 -0.91 -2.57 11.30
CA PRO A 9 0.23 -3.13 12.02
C PRO A 9 1.46 -3.30 11.12
N PHE A 10 1.25 -3.67 9.86
CA PHE A 10 2.33 -3.84 8.88
C PHE A 10 2.92 -2.49 8.47
N LEU A 11 2.11 -1.47 8.27
CA LEU A 11 2.59 -0.11 7.98
C LEU A 11 3.44 0.45 9.13
N ILE A 12 3.02 0.24 10.38
CA ILE A 12 3.80 0.60 11.57
C ILE A 12 5.12 -0.17 11.60
N PHE A 13 5.07 -1.48 11.33
CA PHE A 13 6.27 -2.32 11.24
C PHE A 13 7.23 -1.82 10.15
N GLY A 14 6.72 -1.51 8.95
CA GLY A 14 7.51 -0.97 7.84
C GLY A 14 8.16 0.36 8.21
N PHE A 15 7.43 1.24 8.90
CA PHE A 15 7.97 2.50 9.40
C PHE A 15 9.09 2.28 10.44
N CYS A 16 8.91 1.36 11.38
CA CYS A 16 9.95 1.00 12.35
C CYS A 16 11.19 0.43 11.63
N ALA A 17 11.00 -0.45 10.65
CA ALA A 17 12.07 -1.03 9.85
C ALA A 17 12.82 0.01 8.99
N LEU A 18 12.13 1.07 8.56
CA LEU A 18 12.75 2.22 7.89
C LEU A 18 13.61 3.05 8.85
N MET A 19 13.15 3.26 10.09
CA MET A 19 13.92 4.00 11.10
C MET A 19 15.18 3.24 11.55
N ILE A 20 15.14 1.92 11.56
CA ILE A 20 16.30 1.07 11.91
C ILE A 20 17.36 1.09 10.82
N GLU A 21 16.96 1.01 9.54
CA GLU A 21 17.90 0.98 8.40
C GLU A 21 17.36 1.84 7.25
N PRO A 22 17.70 3.15 7.22
CA PRO A 22 17.14 4.10 6.26
C PRO A 22 17.80 3.94 4.88
N THR A 23 17.29 2.99 4.10
CA THR A 23 17.70 2.80 2.70
C THR A 23 16.65 3.35 1.74
N ILE A 24 17.10 3.81 0.56
CA ILE A 24 16.22 4.38 -0.47
C ILE A 24 15.12 3.39 -0.85
N SER A 25 15.44 2.10 -1.01
CA SER A 25 14.45 1.07 -1.35
C SER A 25 13.37 0.92 -0.28
N ARG A 26 13.73 0.94 1.01
CA ARG A 26 12.75 0.87 2.11
C ARG A 26 11.90 2.13 2.17
N LEU A 27 12.50 3.30 1.95
CA LEU A 27 11.77 4.56 1.91
C LEU A 27 10.71 4.55 0.82
N ILE A 28 11.05 4.04 -0.38
CA ILE A 28 10.10 3.90 -1.49
C ILE A 28 8.97 2.93 -1.14
N VAL A 29 9.31 1.72 -0.66
CA VAL A 29 8.30 0.70 -0.32
C VAL A 29 7.35 1.21 0.75
N VAL A 30 7.87 1.74 1.86
CA VAL A 30 7.06 2.24 2.98
C VAL A 30 6.27 3.47 2.57
N GLY A 31 6.87 4.39 1.82
CA GLY A 31 6.18 5.58 1.31
C GLY A 31 5.01 5.23 0.39
N LEU A 32 5.23 4.34 -0.59
CA LEU A 32 4.18 3.86 -1.48
C LEU A 32 3.10 3.10 -0.73
N ALA A 33 3.47 2.23 0.21
CA ALA A 33 2.54 1.50 1.05
C ALA A 33 1.61 2.44 1.85
N TRP A 34 2.16 3.50 2.45
CA TRP A 34 1.38 4.53 3.15
C TRP A 34 0.49 5.33 2.20
N LEU A 35 1.00 5.73 1.03
CA LEU A 35 0.22 6.47 0.04
C LEU A 35 -0.96 5.64 -0.47
N THR A 36 -0.73 4.38 -0.84
CA THR A 36 -1.79 3.45 -1.27
C THR A 36 -2.86 3.29 -0.18
N PHE A 37 -2.44 3.10 1.07
CA PHE A 37 -3.38 3.02 2.20
C PHE A 37 -4.19 4.31 2.36
N LEU A 38 -3.56 5.47 2.29
CA LEU A 38 -4.23 6.76 2.45
C LEU A 38 -5.21 7.06 1.31
N ILE A 39 -4.89 6.67 0.09
CA ILE A 39 -5.79 6.80 -1.07
C ILE A 39 -7.03 5.95 -0.86
N GLU A 40 -6.88 4.65 -0.58
CA GLU A 40 -8.03 3.75 -0.35
C GLU A 40 -8.81 4.16 0.91
N TYR A 41 -8.13 4.64 1.97
CA TYR A 41 -8.81 5.13 3.17
C TYR A 41 -9.69 6.35 2.90
N ARG A 42 -9.20 7.29 2.07
CA ARG A 42 -9.87 8.57 1.82
C ARG A 42 -10.89 8.53 0.69
N TYR A 43 -10.57 7.79 -0.37
CA TYR A 43 -11.32 7.76 -1.61
C TYR A 43 -11.88 6.38 -1.94
N GLY A 44 -11.43 5.33 -1.26
CA GLY A 44 -11.96 3.98 -1.39
C GLY A 44 -13.27 3.78 -0.63
N GLY A 45 -13.70 2.53 -0.53
CA GLY A 45 -14.92 2.14 0.20
C GLY A 45 -16.15 1.80 -0.65
N GLU A 46 -15.99 1.60 -1.97
CA GLU A 46 -17.08 1.11 -2.83
C GLU A 46 -17.10 -0.44 -2.95
N SER A 47 -15.97 -1.12 -2.72
CA SER A 47 -15.88 -2.59 -2.79
C SER A 47 -15.10 -3.19 -1.63
N ARG A 48 -15.68 -4.23 -1.00
CA ARG A 48 -15.03 -5.00 0.06
C ARG A 48 -13.80 -5.75 -0.43
N GLU A 49 -13.86 -6.25 -1.67
CA GLU A 49 -12.74 -6.99 -2.29
C GLU A 49 -11.57 -6.06 -2.59
N GLY A 50 -11.85 -4.80 -2.97
CA GLY A 50 -10.84 -3.76 -3.16
C GLY A 50 -10.09 -3.44 -1.86
N GLU A 51 -10.83 -3.21 -0.75
CA GLU A 51 -10.23 -2.96 0.57
C GLU A 51 -9.29 -4.11 0.99
N GLU A 52 -9.67 -5.37 0.72
CA GLU A 52 -8.85 -6.54 1.06
C GLU A 52 -7.63 -6.70 0.17
N LEU A 53 -7.78 -6.49 -1.14
CA LEU A 53 -6.65 -6.54 -2.08
C LEU A 53 -5.61 -5.49 -1.73
N VAL A 54 -6.03 -4.26 -1.40
CA VAL A 54 -5.13 -3.19 -0.95
C VAL A 54 -4.45 -3.58 0.36
N ALA A 55 -5.22 -4.04 1.35
CA ALA A 55 -4.67 -4.42 2.65
C ALA A 55 -3.63 -5.54 2.52
N LEU A 56 -3.94 -6.59 1.75
CA LEU A 56 -3.05 -7.72 1.49
C LEU A 56 -1.82 -7.29 0.69
N GLY A 57 -1.99 -6.52 -0.37
CA GLY A 57 -0.90 -6.06 -1.22
C GLY A 57 0.09 -5.19 -0.46
N VAL A 58 -0.41 -4.23 0.32
CA VAL A 58 0.40 -3.37 1.19
C VAL A 58 1.14 -4.19 2.25
N SER A 59 0.42 -5.06 2.96
CA SER A 59 1.01 -5.89 4.02
C SER A 59 2.11 -6.81 3.46
N THR A 60 1.83 -7.46 2.34
CA THR A 60 2.76 -8.39 1.67
C THR A 60 4.01 -7.65 1.20
N ALA A 61 3.87 -6.47 0.59
CA ALA A 61 5.00 -5.66 0.15
C ALA A 61 5.92 -5.28 1.32
N VAL A 62 5.34 -4.89 2.47
CA VAL A 62 6.11 -4.52 3.66
C VAL A 62 6.80 -5.73 4.30
N VAL A 63 6.13 -6.87 4.39
CA VAL A 63 6.71 -8.11 4.96
C VAL A 63 7.82 -8.68 4.07
N LEU A 64 7.71 -8.54 2.75
CA LEU A 64 8.74 -8.97 1.79
C LEU A 64 9.97 -8.07 1.78
N MET A 65 9.87 -6.84 2.29
CA MET A 65 10.95 -5.86 2.28
C MET A 65 12.29 -6.38 2.86
N PRO A 66 12.33 -7.06 4.03
CA PRO A 66 13.56 -7.66 4.56
C PRO A 66 14.04 -8.90 3.79
N LEU A 67 13.14 -9.64 3.14
CA LEU A 67 13.43 -10.91 2.48
C LEU A 67 13.92 -10.72 1.04
N HIS A 68 13.22 -9.89 0.27
CA HIS A 68 13.47 -9.74 -1.16
C HIS A 68 13.13 -8.31 -1.63
N ARG A 69 14.11 -7.40 -1.52
CA ARG A 69 13.95 -5.95 -1.80
C ARG A 69 13.33 -5.65 -3.17
N ALA A 70 13.78 -6.34 -4.22
CA ALA A 70 13.28 -6.12 -5.58
C ALA A 70 11.79 -6.48 -5.72
N VAL A 71 11.36 -7.59 -5.13
CA VAL A 71 9.97 -8.07 -5.23
C VAL A 71 9.05 -7.16 -4.42
N SER A 72 9.49 -6.77 -3.21
CA SER A 72 8.79 -5.80 -2.36
C SER A 72 8.57 -4.47 -3.09
N LEU A 73 9.59 -3.96 -3.78
CA LEU A 73 9.50 -2.71 -4.54
C LEU A 73 8.55 -2.82 -5.74
N ILE A 74 8.68 -3.88 -6.54
CA ILE A 74 7.77 -4.13 -7.66
C ILE A 74 6.32 -4.19 -7.16
N LEU A 75 6.07 -4.95 -6.08
CA LEU A 75 4.73 -5.10 -5.53
C LEU A 75 4.18 -3.78 -5.00
N ALA A 76 4.96 -3.00 -4.25
CA ALA A 76 4.55 -1.69 -3.74
C ALA A 76 4.19 -0.72 -4.88
N VAL A 77 5.00 -0.69 -5.94
CA VAL A 77 4.72 0.13 -7.14
C VAL A 77 3.47 -0.35 -7.85
N SER A 78 3.33 -1.66 -8.10
CA SER A 78 2.15 -2.23 -8.77
C SER A 78 0.86 -1.93 -8.00
N MET A 79 0.86 -2.10 -6.67
CA MET A 79 -0.30 -1.78 -5.84
C MET A 79 -0.66 -0.30 -5.90
N PHE A 80 0.33 0.59 -5.85
CA PHE A 80 0.11 2.02 -5.98
C PHE A 80 -0.47 2.43 -7.34
N VAL A 81 0.05 1.84 -8.43
CA VAL A 81 -0.46 2.09 -9.79
C VAL A 81 -1.90 1.59 -9.95
N LEU A 82 -2.23 0.42 -9.42
CA LEU A 82 -3.59 -0.11 -9.44
C LEU A 82 -4.56 0.80 -8.68
N GLU A 83 -4.16 1.27 -7.50
CA GLU A 83 -4.96 2.17 -6.68
C GLU A 83 -5.19 3.53 -7.37
N LEU A 84 -4.15 4.10 -7.98
CA LEU A 84 -4.29 5.30 -8.79
C LEU A 84 -5.18 5.10 -10.01
N ALA A 85 -5.09 3.95 -10.69
CA ALA A 85 -5.94 3.64 -11.82
C ALA A 85 -7.41 3.52 -11.39
N ALA A 86 -7.69 2.85 -10.27
CA ALA A 86 -9.02 2.76 -9.68
C ALA A 86 -9.58 4.15 -9.34
N LEU A 87 -8.76 4.99 -8.70
CA LEU A 87 -9.11 6.37 -8.37
C LEU A 87 -9.40 7.21 -9.61
N PHE A 88 -8.58 7.09 -10.66
CA PHE A 88 -8.75 7.83 -11.90
C PHE A 88 -10.04 7.44 -12.63
N ILE A 89 -10.32 6.14 -12.73
CA ILE A 89 -11.57 5.63 -13.30
C ILE A 89 -12.76 6.18 -12.51
N LYS A 90 -12.67 6.17 -11.17
CA LYS A 90 -13.71 6.69 -10.29
C LYS A 90 -14.00 8.18 -10.52
N PHE A 91 -12.97 9.01 -10.63
CA PHE A 91 -13.17 10.44 -10.92
C PHE A 91 -13.69 10.69 -12.33
N LYS A 92 -13.24 9.91 -13.33
CA LYS A 92 -13.72 10.04 -14.71
C LYS A 92 -15.20 9.63 -14.85
N LEU A 93 -15.67 8.63 -14.10
CA LEU A 93 -17.05 8.14 -14.16
C LEU A 93 -18.03 8.97 -13.32
N LYS A 94 -17.55 9.74 -12.34
CA LYS A 94 -18.38 10.67 -11.54
C LYS A 94 -18.40 12.11 -12.08
N GLY A 95 -17.59 12.42 -13.08
CA GLY A 95 -17.52 13.72 -13.75
C GLY A 95 -18.40 13.82 -14.99
#